data_AF-A0A953QGH9-F1
#
_entry.id   AF-A0A953QGH9-F1
#
_cell.length_a   1.000
_cell.length_b   1.000
_cell.length_c   1.000
_cell.angle_alpha   90.00
_cell.angle_beta   90.00
_cell.angle_gamma   90.00
#
_symmetry.space_group_name_H-M   'P 1'
#
loop_
_entity.id
_entity.type
_entity.pdbx_description
1 polymer ?
#
loop_
_entity_poly.entity_id
_entity_poly.type
_entity_poly.pdbx_seq_one_letter_code
_entity_poly.pdbx_strand_id
1 'polypeptide(L)'
;YRTHFTALSVAAVIFWVVRDFHLPVWISNFNFLHYALMGALHSTSIVVSLQGRRTALRSLGFFTLATALSVFTPFMGLIGSVVWVPLADILRENDLSADAILVTGSVIGASGYWLLVQLFWFRTRRRTSWFWAVALCATSTLLVAVTLHMFDGYDRGVAKIDPGTLSPMLTFGWWLAFSTSLYWSETTTHTSGATGSQLGPVRKASIGFGVGVPLMLVIGYFAAVSWAPMDAVTMALPQSARNSISRKLVAGVDFRAKSFPKARRAVKLNPANEDAWTMFCATGVRDGTDLEVAVKACSRAASMTDNLFHAQVIAQAYEEAHRPCDGLPVLKKTMGQEEVNNISPVFSVGRLEATCGDMDNAEIHLRGVVRLREEDLRSNNWKDRPPEADGKPDTYEKAFRLSLSEARQNLSSLLTLRHKDAEAFDVCRSALGTELKRCTCRFKPREGVTCDFSATE
;
A
#
# COMPACT_ATOMS: atom_id res chain seq x y z
N TYR A 1 35.09 -0.53 9.55
CA TYR A 1 33.91 0.27 9.14
C TYR A 1 32.91 -0.45 8.25
N ARG A 2 33.29 -1.15 7.18
CA ARG A 2 32.33 -1.94 6.39
C ARG A 2 31.52 -2.91 7.27
N THR A 3 32.22 -3.66 8.12
CA THR A 3 31.62 -4.55 9.13
C THR A 3 30.68 -3.83 10.10
N HIS A 4 31.05 -2.63 10.55
CA HIS A 4 30.24 -1.79 11.42
C HIS A 4 28.91 -1.39 10.76
N PHE A 5 28.95 -0.83 9.55
CA PHE A 5 27.73 -0.41 8.85
C PHE A 5 26.86 -1.61 8.47
N THR A 6 27.43 -2.76 8.10
CA THR A 6 26.66 -3.99 7.89
C THR A 6 25.98 -4.44 9.19
N ALA A 7 26.69 -4.47 10.31
CA ALA A 7 26.12 -4.79 11.61
C ALA A 7 25.04 -3.77 12.03
N LEU A 8 25.22 -2.50 11.67
CA LEU A 8 24.25 -1.43 11.94
C LEU A 8 22.97 -1.61 11.11
N SER A 9 23.08 -1.99 9.84
CA SER A 9 21.93 -2.32 9.00
C SER A 9 21.16 -3.52 9.55
N VAL A 10 21.88 -4.57 9.98
CA VAL A 10 21.25 -5.74 10.63
C VAL A 10 20.56 -5.33 11.92
N ALA A 11 21.20 -4.51 12.76
CA ALA A 11 20.62 -3.95 13.97
C ALA A 11 19.34 -3.15 13.69
N ALA A 12 19.33 -2.35 12.62
CA ALA A 12 18.15 -1.57 12.22
C ALA A 12 16.98 -2.48 11.78
N VAL A 13 17.27 -3.55 11.05
CA VAL A 13 16.25 -4.54 10.66
C VAL A 13 15.70 -5.29 11.88
N ILE A 14 16.58 -5.74 12.79
CA ILE A 14 16.17 -6.39 14.04
C ILE A 14 15.28 -5.45 14.84
N PHE A 15 15.70 -4.19 15.00
CA PHE A 15 14.91 -3.19 15.71
C PHE A 15 13.55 -2.98 15.06
N TRP A 16 13.50 -2.87 13.73
CA TRP A 16 12.25 -2.69 12.99
C TRP A 16 11.29 -3.87 13.15
N VAL A 17 11.80 -5.10 13.11
CA VAL A 17 10.98 -6.32 13.29
C VAL A 17 10.53 -6.45 14.74
N VAL A 18 11.40 -6.12 15.69
CA VAL A 18 11.14 -6.38 17.12
C VAL A 18 10.29 -5.31 17.79
N ARG A 19 10.25 -4.09 17.24
CA ARG A 19 9.49 -2.98 17.84
C ARG A 19 8.00 -3.29 18.02
N ASP A 20 7.42 -4.13 17.13
CA ASP A 20 6.00 -4.46 17.09
C ASP A 20 5.68 -5.72 17.91
N PHE A 21 6.68 -6.36 18.54
CA PHE A 21 6.43 -7.45 19.49
C PHE A 21 5.84 -6.90 20.79
N HIS A 22 4.52 -6.99 20.91
CA HIS A 22 3.83 -6.85 22.19
C HIS A 22 4.16 -8.05 23.09
N LEU A 23 5.17 -7.91 23.94
CA LEU A 23 5.41 -8.87 25.01
C LEU A 23 4.23 -8.85 26.00
N PRO A 24 3.83 -10.00 26.57
CA PRO A 24 2.68 -10.09 27.46
C PRO A 24 2.82 -9.22 28.72
N VAL A 25 2.05 -8.13 28.72
CA VAL A 25 1.41 -7.29 29.77
C VAL A 25 2.20 -6.85 31.02
N TRP A 26 3.18 -7.59 31.54
CA TRP A 26 3.86 -7.19 32.79
C TRP A 26 5.19 -6.46 32.60
N ILE A 27 5.83 -6.61 31.45
CA ILE A 27 7.07 -5.89 31.07
C ILE A 27 6.79 -4.80 30.02
N SER A 28 5.63 -4.84 29.35
CA SER A 28 5.26 -4.00 28.20
C SER A 28 4.82 -2.58 28.52
N ASN A 29 4.56 -2.25 29.79
CA ASN A 29 4.13 -0.89 30.17
C ASN A 29 5.26 0.14 30.17
N PHE A 30 6.48 -0.27 29.84
CA PHE A 30 7.61 0.63 29.88
C PHE A 30 8.29 0.76 28.52
N ASN A 31 8.21 1.98 27.98
CA ASN A 31 9.08 2.50 26.92
C ASN A 31 10.58 2.22 27.18
N PHE A 32 10.97 1.88 28.42
CA PHE A 32 12.32 1.45 28.80
C PHE A 32 12.86 0.27 27.99
N LEU A 33 12.07 -0.77 27.69
CA LEU A 33 12.55 -1.90 26.91
C LEU A 33 12.96 -1.47 25.50
N HIS A 34 12.16 -0.58 24.91
CA HIS A 34 12.42 -0.01 23.60
C HIS A 34 13.74 0.80 23.61
N TYR A 35 13.92 1.71 24.57
CA TYR A 35 15.16 2.48 24.71
C TYR A 35 16.38 1.60 25.02
N ALA A 36 16.21 0.57 25.86
CA ALA A 36 17.27 -0.39 26.15
C ALA A 36 17.68 -1.16 24.89
N LEU A 37 16.71 -1.69 24.14
CA LEU A 37 16.95 -2.39 22.88
C LEU A 37 17.69 -1.50 21.88
N MET A 38 17.31 -0.22 21.79
CA MET A 38 18.01 0.73 20.91
C MET A 38 19.48 0.88 21.27
N GLY A 39 19.77 1.11 22.55
CA GLY A 39 21.14 1.25 23.05
C GLY A 39 21.95 -0.03 22.89
N ALA A 40 21.33 -1.19 23.15
CA ALA A 40 21.94 -2.51 23.03
C ALA A 40 22.32 -2.84 21.59
N LEU A 41 21.41 -2.64 20.63
CA LEU A 41 21.65 -2.94 19.23
C LEU A 41 22.74 -2.04 18.62
N HIS A 42 22.70 -0.74 18.89
CA HIS A 42 23.72 0.18 18.40
C HIS A 42 25.09 -0.10 19.02
N SER A 43 25.16 -0.30 20.34
CA SER A 43 26.44 -0.58 21.02
C SER A 43 27.03 -1.91 20.56
N THR A 44 26.20 -2.93 20.33
CA THR A 44 26.64 -4.21 19.77
C THR A 44 27.25 -4.03 18.38
N SER A 45 26.63 -3.22 17.50
CA SER A 45 27.17 -2.95 16.17
C SER A 45 28.56 -2.30 16.21
N ILE A 46 28.84 -1.49 17.23
CA ILE A 46 30.14 -0.88 17.48
C ILE A 46 31.11 -1.92 18.02
N VAL A 47 30.73 -2.65 19.08
CA VAL A 47 31.58 -3.66 19.74
C VAL A 47 32.02 -4.75 18.76
N VAL A 48 31.10 -5.31 17.98
CA VAL A 48 31.39 -6.33 16.96
C VAL A 48 32.40 -5.80 15.95
N SER A 49 32.29 -4.53 15.57
CA SER A 49 33.22 -3.92 14.61
C SER A 49 34.62 -3.64 15.17
N LEU A 50 34.77 -3.64 16.51
CA LEU A 50 36.01 -3.33 17.23
C LEU A 50 36.66 -4.57 17.86
N GLN A 51 36.10 -5.77 17.66
CA GLN A 51 36.65 -7.06 18.14
C GLN A 51 37.98 -7.39 17.45
N GLY A 52 39.06 -6.79 17.97
CA GLY A 52 40.43 -7.09 17.55
C GLY A 52 41.48 -7.03 18.66
N ARG A 53 41.20 -6.41 19.83
CA ARG A 53 42.20 -6.25 20.89
C ARG A 53 41.57 -6.28 22.29
N ARG A 54 41.57 -7.47 22.91
CA ARG A 54 41.48 -7.77 24.36
C ARG A 54 40.64 -6.82 25.22
N THR A 55 39.43 -7.25 25.57
CA THR A 55 38.87 -7.34 26.95
C THR A 55 37.34 -7.49 26.87
N ALA A 56 36.83 -8.72 27.00
CA ALA A 56 35.38 -8.99 27.04
C ALA A 56 34.67 -8.14 28.11
N LEU A 57 35.36 -7.85 29.21
CA LEU A 57 34.91 -7.00 30.31
C LEU A 57 34.70 -5.54 29.88
N ARG A 58 35.54 -5.00 28.97
CA ARG A 58 35.35 -3.66 28.40
C ARG A 58 34.16 -3.62 27.44
N SER A 59 34.02 -4.65 26.61
CA SER A 59 32.88 -4.79 25.71
C SER A 59 31.55 -4.86 26.47
N LEU A 60 31.52 -5.67 27.54
CA LEU A 60 30.37 -5.79 28.43
C LEU A 60 30.07 -4.46 29.14
N GLY A 61 31.09 -3.81 29.71
CA GLY A 61 30.93 -2.52 30.37
C GLY A 61 30.41 -1.42 29.42
N PHE A 62 30.93 -1.35 28.20
CA PHE A 62 30.44 -0.42 27.18
C PHE A 62 28.98 -0.70 26.81
N PHE A 63 28.64 -1.98 26.54
CA PHE A 63 27.28 -2.39 26.22
C PHE A 63 26.29 -2.03 27.33
N THR A 64 26.60 -2.35 28.58
CA THR A 64 25.74 -2.06 29.74
C THR A 64 25.56 -0.56 29.93
N LEU A 65 26.64 0.23 29.88
CA LEU A 65 26.56 1.68 30.04
C LEU A 65 25.85 2.36 28.87
N ALA A 66 26.05 1.91 27.64
CA ALA A 66 25.37 2.45 26.46
C ALA A 66 23.86 2.14 26.49
N THR A 67 23.50 0.93 26.94
CA THR A 67 22.10 0.53 27.14
C THR A 67 21.44 1.36 28.23
N ALA A 68 22.11 1.52 29.38
CA ALA A 68 21.64 2.37 30.47
C ALA A 68 21.52 3.83 30.03
N LEU A 69 22.52 4.37 29.32
CA LEU A 69 22.49 5.72 28.78
C LEU A 69 21.28 5.93 27.86
N SER A 70 20.97 4.98 26.98
CA SER A 70 19.80 5.04 26.10
C SER A 70 18.49 5.11 26.88
N VAL A 71 18.38 4.33 27.96
CA VAL A 71 17.25 4.34 28.90
C VAL A 71 17.11 5.69 29.63
N PHE A 72 18.22 6.29 30.07
CA PHE A 72 18.21 7.55 30.81
C PHE A 72 18.10 8.80 29.91
N THR A 73 18.43 8.69 28.62
CA THR A 73 18.48 9.83 27.70
C THR A 73 17.15 10.61 27.63
N PRO A 74 15.96 9.97 27.57
CA PRO A 74 14.69 10.71 27.60
C PRO A 74 14.49 11.53 28.88
N PHE A 75 14.84 10.98 30.05
CA PHE A 75 14.76 11.68 31.34
C PHE A 75 15.73 12.86 31.39
N MET A 76 16.96 12.65 30.92
CA MET A 76 17.95 13.70 30.85
C MET A 76 17.58 14.77 29.82
N GLY A 77 16.92 14.41 28.72
CA GLY A 77 16.39 15.36 27.75
C GLY A 77 15.31 16.26 28.35
N LEU A 78 14.40 15.69 29.15
CA LEU A 78 13.35 16.43 29.87
C LEU A 78 13.93 17.35 30.96
N ILE A 79 14.90 16.88 31.74
CA ILE A 79 15.56 17.71 32.75
C ILE A 79 16.40 18.80 32.07
N GLY A 80 17.14 18.43 31.02
CA GLY A 80 17.99 19.34 30.25
C GLY A 80 17.20 20.40 29.49
N SER A 81 15.93 20.14 29.17
CA SER A 81 15.11 21.11 28.45
C SER A 81 14.79 22.35 29.28
N VAL A 82 15.13 22.40 30.57
CA VAL A 82 15.12 23.61 31.41
C VAL A 82 15.96 24.74 30.79
N VAL A 83 16.98 24.43 29.99
CA VAL A 83 17.77 25.45 29.27
C VAL A 83 16.90 26.28 28.30
N TRP A 84 15.77 25.74 27.85
CA TRP A 84 14.84 26.42 26.96
C TRP A 84 13.79 27.28 27.70
N VAL A 85 13.80 27.33 29.03
CA VAL A 85 12.84 28.15 29.81
C VAL A 85 12.80 29.62 29.36
N PRO A 86 13.93 30.30 29.06
CA PRO A 86 13.89 31.68 28.55
C PRO A 86 13.18 31.83 27.19
N LEU A 87 13.01 30.73 26.45
CA LEU A 87 12.36 30.65 25.15
C LEU A 87 11.03 29.90 25.22
N ALA A 88 10.51 29.61 26.43
CA ALA A 88 9.34 28.77 26.62
C ALA A 88 8.10 29.32 25.91
N ASP A 89 7.92 30.63 25.93
CA ASP A 89 6.78 31.30 25.26
C ASP A 89 6.86 31.11 23.74
N ILE A 90 8.03 31.32 23.13
CA ILE A 90 8.26 31.12 21.69
C ILE A 90 8.06 29.65 21.29
N LEU A 91 8.60 28.72 22.08
CA LEU A 91 8.48 27.29 21.81
C LEU A 91 7.04 26.81 21.95
N ARG A 92 6.28 27.38 22.89
CA ARG A 92 4.87 27.06 23.08
C ARG A 92 4.00 27.65 21.97
N GLU A 93 4.27 28.87 21.53
CA GLU A 93 3.54 29.54 20.45
C GLU A 93 3.69 28.79 19.12
N ASN A 94 4.86 28.20 18.86
CA ASN A 94 5.17 27.48 17.62
C ASN A 94 5.00 25.95 17.72
N ASP A 95 4.50 25.43 18.84
CA ASP A 95 4.36 23.98 19.11
C ASP A 95 5.68 23.17 19.01
N LEU A 96 6.81 23.81 19.29
CA LEU A 96 8.16 23.24 19.21
C LEU A 96 8.67 22.68 20.55
N SER A 97 7.81 22.65 21.57
CA SER A 97 8.19 22.23 22.93
C SER A 97 8.69 20.77 22.99
N ALA A 98 8.04 19.87 22.25
CA ALA A 98 8.43 18.47 22.15
C ALA A 98 9.76 18.31 21.39
N ASP A 99 9.97 19.07 20.33
CA ASP A 99 11.20 19.05 19.53
C ASP A 99 12.40 19.51 20.35
N ALA A 100 12.23 20.54 21.16
CA ALA A 100 13.29 21.03 22.05
C ALA A 100 13.75 19.94 23.02
N ILE A 101 12.82 19.13 23.56
CA ILE A 101 13.14 17.97 24.42
C ILE A 101 13.91 16.91 23.62
N LEU A 102 13.45 16.58 22.41
CA LEU A 102 14.11 15.58 21.54
C LEU A 102 15.53 15.99 21.14
N VAL A 103 15.73 17.26 20.75
CA VAL A 103 17.04 17.80 20.39
C VAL A 103 17.96 17.82 21.60
N THR A 104 17.46 18.19 22.78
CA THR A 104 18.26 18.18 24.02
C THR A 104 18.67 16.76 24.40
N GLY A 105 17.73 15.81 24.33
CA GLY A 105 18.02 14.38 24.51
C GLY A 105 19.06 13.88 23.51
N SER A 106 18.96 14.27 22.24
CA SER A 106 19.93 13.92 21.20
C SER A 106 21.34 14.44 21.50
N VAL A 107 21.46 15.70 21.97
CA VAL A 107 22.74 16.31 22.35
C VAL A 107 23.37 15.62 23.55
N ILE A 108 22.57 15.34 24.60
CA ILE A 108 23.04 14.65 25.81
C ILE A 108 23.44 13.21 25.48
N GLY A 109 22.57 12.50 24.74
CA GLY A 109 22.81 11.14 24.29
C GLY A 109 24.08 11.04 23.46
N ALA A 110 24.26 11.92 22.46
CA ALA A 110 25.44 11.90 21.59
C ALA A 110 26.72 12.22 22.35
N SER A 111 26.65 13.16 23.30
CA SER A 111 27.77 13.48 24.18
C SER A 111 28.15 12.32 25.09
N GLY A 112 27.16 11.68 25.73
CA GLY A 112 27.38 10.51 26.58
C GLY A 112 27.95 9.33 25.79
N TYR A 113 27.38 9.03 24.62
CA TYR A 113 27.84 7.95 23.76
C TYR A 113 29.27 8.19 23.26
N TRP A 114 29.59 9.44 22.90
CA TRP A 114 30.94 9.83 22.52
C TRP A 114 31.94 9.65 23.66
N LEU A 115 31.60 10.08 24.88
CA LEU A 115 32.42 9.88 26.07
C LEU A 115 32.64 8.41 26.38
N LEU A 116 31.62 7.56 26.23
CA LEU A 116 31.77 6.10 26.38
C LEU A 116 32.73 5.54 25.33
N VAL A 117 32.61 5.93 24.06
CA VAL A 117 33.53 5.50 23.01
C VAL A 117 34.97 5.95 23.29
N GLN A 118 35.16 7.19 23.79
CA GLN A 118 36.48 7.67 24.19
C GLN A 118 37.05 6.91 25.40
N LEU A 119 36.23 6.68 26.43
CA LEU A 119 36.64 6.00 27.66
C LEU A 119 37.10 4.57 27.40
N PHE A 120 36.35 3.84 26.56
CA PHE A 120 36.61 2.42 26.32
C PHE A 120 37.64 2.20 25.21
N TRP A 121 37.62 2.98 24.12
CA TRP A 121 38.41 2.68 22.92
C TRP A 121 39.38 3.77 22.46
N PHE A 122 39.09 5.06 22.67
CA PHE A 122 39.88 6.15 22.09
C PHE A 122 40.25 7.24 23.10
N ARG A 123 41.24 6.94 23.95
CA ARG A 123 41.71 7.83 25.03
C ARG A 123 42.27 9.19 24.58
N THR A 124 42.70 9.33 23.31
CA THR A 124 43.44 10.52 22.82
C THR A 124 42.76 11.26 21.66
N ARG A 125 41.45 11.12 21.45
CA ARG A 125 40.75 11.85 20.38
C ARG A 125 40.62 13.35 20.65
N ARG A 126 40.76 14.17 19.60
CA ARG A 126 40.60 15.63 19.65
C ARG A 126 39.18 16.02 20.04
N ARG A 127 39.04 17.02 20.92
CA ARG A 127 37.75 17.61 21.33
C ARG A 127 36.87 18.06 20.15
N THR A 128 37.47 18.42 19.02
CA THR A 128 36.73 18.84 17.81
C THR A 128 35.84 17.72 17.24
N SER A 129 36.22 16.45 17.39
CA SER A 129 35.42 15.32 16.90
C SER A 129 34.16 15.05 17.73
N TRP A 130 34.15 15.48 19.00
CA TRP A 130 32.94 15.44 19.85
C TRP A 130 31.86 16.41 19.33
N PHE A 131 32.25 17.65 19.03
CA PHE A 131 31.31 18.65 18.49
C PHE A 131 30.65 18.19 17.19
N TRP A 132 31.41 17.54 16.29
CA TRP A 132 30.85 17.00 15.05
C TRP A 132 29.83 15.89 15.30
N ALA A 133 30.09 14.99 16.25
CA ALA A 133 29.15 13.93 16.60
C ALA A 133 27.84 14.50 17.14
N VAL A 134 27.94 15.44 18.08
CA VAL A 134 26.77 16.13 18.66
C VAL A 134 25.99 16.89 17.58
N ALA A 135 26.67 17.66 16.74
CA ALA A 135 26.04 18.44 15.68
C ALA A 135 25.30 17.53 14.68
N LEU A 136 25.94 16.48 14.17
CA LEU A 136 25.32 15.56 13.22
C LEU A 136 24.10 14.84 13.80
N CYS A 137 24.20 14.37 15.05
CA CYS A 137 23.08 13.74 15.74
C CYS A 137 21.92 14.72 15.98
N ALA A 138 22.20 15.92 16.47
CA ALA A 138 21.18 16.95 16.71
C ALA A 138 20.51 17.39 15.40
N THR A 139 21.29 17.62 14.34
CA THR A 139 20.75 17.96 13.02
C THR A 139 19.93 16.81 12.44
N SER A 140 20.35 15.55 12.59
CA SER A 140 19.55 14.41 12.15
C SER A 140 18.23 14.32 12.93
N THR A 141 18.24 14.56 14.23
CA THR A 141 17.03 14.59 15.06
C THR A 141 16.09 15.70 14.63
N LEU A 142 16.61 16.93 14.45
CA LEU A 142 15.83 18.07 14.01
C LEU A 142 15.27 17.87 12.60
N LEU A 143 16.06 17.30 11.68
CA LEU A 143 15.60 17.01 10.32
C LEU A 143 14.43 16.03 10.33
N VAL A 144 14.52 14.97 11.15
CA VAL A 144 13.41 14.01 11.32
C VAL A 144 12.19 14.71 11.94
N ALA A 145 12.38 15.51 12.99
CA ALA A 145 11.29 16.26 13.64
C ALA A 145 10.61 17.26 12.70
N VAL A 146 11.35 18.09 11.97
CA VAL A 146 10.82 19.04 10.98
C VAL A 146 10.08 18.31 9.86
N THR A 147 10.65 17.21 9.38
CA THR A 147 10.00 16.38 8.36
C THR A 147 8.65 15.88 8.87
N LEU A 148 8.55 15.51 10.15
CA LEU A 148 7.30 15.08 10.79
C LEU A 148 6.31 16.23 11.01
N HIS A 149 6.76 17.43 11.40
CA HIS A 149 5.89 18.61 11.51
C HIS A 149 5.32 19.06 10.16
N MET A 150 6.11 18.95 9.10
CA MET A 150 5.62 19.15 7.73
C MET A 150 4.53 18.13 7.35
N PHE A 151 4.47 16.97 8.02
CA PHE A 151 3.44 15.95 7.83
C PHE A 151 2.22 16.13 8.75
N ASP A 152 2.38 16.60 9.99
CA ASP A 152 1.29 16.75 10.98
C ASP A 152 0.45 18.03 10.74
N GLY A 153 1.07 19.09 10.22
CA GLY A 153 0.41 20.39 9.98
C GLY A 153 -0.61 20.42 8.83
N TYR A 154 -0.70 19.38 8.00
CA TYR A 154 -1.50 19.43 6.75
C TYR A 154 -2.87 18.72 6.83
N ASP A 155 -3.17 17.98 7.91
CA ASP A 155 -4.44 17.24 8.05
C ASP A 155 -5.04 17.32 9.47
N ARG A 156 -5.87 18.35 9.72
CA ARG A 156 -6.74 18.40 10.92
C ARG A 156 -7.89 17.37 10.91
N GLY A 157 -7.93 16.45 9.94
CA GLY A 157 -9.09 15.58 9.71
C GLY A 157 -8.84 14.07 9.61
N VAL A 158 -7.64 13.60 9.26
CA VAL A 158 -7.44 12.17 8.95
C VAL A 158 -6.11 11.66 9.52
N ALA A 159 -6.22 10.86 10.59
CA ALA A 159 -5.18 10.04 11.24
C ALA A 159 -3.94 10.78 11.76
N LYS A 160 -3.95 11.12 13.06
CA LYS A 160 -2.75 11.48 13.83
C LYS A 160 -1.65 10.44 13.59
N ILE A 161 -0.44 10.90 13.28
CA ILE A 161 0.74 10.03 13.14
C ILE A 161 0.88 9.26 14.45
N ASP A 162 0.78 7.92 14.36
CA ASP A 162 0.96 7.05 15.53
C ASP A 162 2.39 7.24 16.08
N PRO A 163 2.56 7.61 17.36
CA PRO A 163 3.86 7.72 18.02
C PRO A 163 4.78 6.51 17.78
N GLY A 164 4.23 5.32 17.52
CA GLY A 164 4.98 4.11 17.18
C GLY A 164 5.82 4.21 15.90
N THR A 165 5.45 5.08 14.95
CA THR A 165 6.17 5.25 13.67
C THR A 165 7.33 6.25 13.77
N LEU A 166 7.26 7.16 14.75
CA LEU A 166 8.20 8.26 14.96
C LEU A 166 9.55 7.76 15.50
N SER A 167 9.50 6.81 16.43
CA SER A 167 10.68 6.29 17.10
C SER A 167 11.72 5.68 16.15
N PRO A 168 11.36 4.84 15.17
CA PRO A 168 12.36 4.12 14.39
C PRO A 168 13.11 4.97 13.36
N MET A 169 12.46 5.96 12.77
CA MET A 169 13.13 6.89 11.86
C MET A 169 14.14 7.75 12.61
N LEU A 170 13.76 8.27 13.78
CA LEU A 170 14.63 9.08 14.62
C LEU A 170 15.84 8.27 15.10
N THR A 171 15.62 7.05 15.56
CA THR A 171 16.67 6.13 16.02
C THR A 171 17.65 5.78 14.90
N PHE A 172 17.15 5.40 13.73
CA PHE A 172 18.01 5.04 12.60
C PHE A 172 18.83 6.24 12.10
N GLY A 173 18.19 7.40 11.93
CA GLY A 173 18.87 8.63 11.54
C GLY A 173 19.97 8.99 12.53
N TRP A 174 19.66 8.92 13.83
CA TRP A 174 20.62 9.17 14.89
C TRP A 174 21.79 8.17 14.88
N TRP A 175 21.52 6.87 14.74
CA TRP A 175 22.57 5.84 14.68
C TRP A 175 23.51 6.06 13.49
N LEU A 176 22.96 6.37 12.32
CA LEU A 176 23.75 6.68 11.12
C LEU A 176 24.59 7.94 11.31
N ALA A 177 24.01 9.00 11.86
CA ALA A 177 24.70 10.25 12.13
C ALA A 177 25.89 10.03 13.08
N PHE A 178 25.67 9.32 14.19
CA PHE A 178 26.72 9.01 15.16
C PHE A 178 27.82 8.14 14.53
N SER A 179 27.45 7.07 13.83
CA SER A 179 28.39 6.14 13.20
C SER A 179 29.22 6.80 12.09
N THR A 180 28.60 7.72 11.35
CA THR A 180 29.28 8.55 10.34
C THR A 180 30.27 9.51 11.00
N SER A 181 29.90 10.10 12.14
CA SER A 181 30.81 10.97 12.90
C SER A 181 32.06 10.21 13.38
N LEU A 182 31.89 8.96 13.85
CA LEU A 182 33.00 8.10 14.23
C LEU A 182 33.92 7.82 13.04
N TYR A 183 33.34 7.42 11.90
CA TYR A 183 34.08 7.17 10.67
C TYR A 183 34.89 8.38 10.21
N TRP A 184 34.29 9.57 10.23
CA TRP A 184 34.99 10.80 9.85
C TRP A 184 36.10 11.16 10.83
N SER A 185 35.89 10.97 12.13
CA SER A 185 36.90 11.26 13.14
C SER A 185 38.15 10.37 13.01
N GLU A 186 38.01 9.10 12.65
CA GLU A 186 39.18 8.22 12.46
C GLU A 186 39.89 8.50 11.13
N THR A 187 39.13 8.63 10.04
CA THR A 187 39.71 8.84 8.70
C THR A 187 40.38 10.20 8.54
N THR A 188 40.03 11.21 9.34
CA THR A 188 40.72 12.51 9.33
C THR A 188 42.06 12.50 10.08
N THR A 189 42.26 11.58 11.02
CA THR A 189 43.46 11.56 11.87
C THR A 189 44.66 10.91 11.18
N HIS A 190 44.44 9.97 10.27
CA HIS A 190 45.53 9.27 9.56
C HIS A 190 46.13 10.06 8.39
N THR A 191 45.45 11.07 7.87
CA THR A 191 45.90 11.84 6.69
C THR A 191 46.80 13.04 7.00
N SER A 192 47.06 13.36 8.28
CA SER A 192 47.92 14.49 8.65
C SER A 192 49.42 14.17 8.69
N GLY A 193 49.82 12.93 8.36
CA GLY A 193 51.23 12.51 8.31
C GLY A 193 51.80 12.21 6.91
N ALA A 194 50.96 12.21 5.86
CA ALA A 194 51.39 11.97 4.49
C ALA A 194 51.05 13.20 3.62
N THR A 195 52.09 13.92 3.22
CA THR A 195 52.05 14.96 2.19
C THR A 195 51.53 14.35 0.88
N GLY A 196 50.26 14.58 0.57
CA GLY A 196 49.71 14.25 -0.75
C GLY A 196 48.22 13.93 -0.75
N SER A 197 47.40 14.94 -1.03
CA SER A 197 45.96 14.88 -1.30
C SER A 197 45.06 14.58 -0.08
N GLN A 198 44.79 15.62 0.72
CA GLN A 198 43.57 15.65 1.51
C GLN A 198 42.37 15.48 0.58
N LEU A 199 41.62 14.37 0.69
CA LEU A 199 40.25 14.34 0.19
C LEU A 199 39.46 15.39 0.99
N GLY A 200 39.25 16.54 0.35
CA GLY A 200 38.58 17.68 0.96
C GLY A 200 37.19 17.33 1.52
N PRO A 201 36.67 18.12 2.47
CA PRO A 201 35.37 17.90 3.14
C PRO A 201 34.21 17.67 2.15
N VAL A 202 34.26 18.29 0.98
CA VAL A 202 33.29 18.14 -0.13
C VAL A 202 33.21 16.69 -0.65
N ARG A 203 34.34 15.97 -0.71
CA ARG A 203 34.39 14.59 -1.22
C ARG A 203 33.92 13.55 -0.19
N LYS A 204 33.95 13.89 1.10
CA LYS A 204 33.42 13.05 2.18
C LYS A 204 31.91 13.24 2.36
N ALA A 205 31.42 14.47 2.17
CA ALA A 205 29.99 14.77 2.09
C ALA A 205 29.31 14.00 0.95
N SER A 206 29.97 13.86 -0.21
CA SER A 206 29.42 13.15 -1.38
C SER A 206 29.29 11.63 -1.21
N ILE A 207 30.07 10.97 -0.34
CA ILE A 207 29.88 9.54 -0.04
C ILE A 207 28.69 9.33 0.92
N GLY A 208 28.53 10.21 1.92
CA GLY A 208 27.36 10.21 2.79
C GLY A 208 26.07 10.54 2.03
N PHE A 209 26.12 11.53 1.14
CA PHE A 209 25.04 11.84 0.19
C PHE A 209 24.81 10.69 -0.79
N GLY A 210 25.87 10.05 -1.28
CA GLY A 210 25.80 8.97 -2.27
C GLY A 210 25.09 7.70 -1.79
N VAL A 211 25.08 7.44 -0.47
CA VAL A 211 24.31 6.33 0.12
C VAL A 211 22.99 6.79 0.74
N GLY A 212 22.98 7.99 1.33
CA GLY A 212 21.78 8.55 1.96
C GLY A 212 20.69 8.96 0.98
N VAL A 213 21.05 9.56 -0.17
CA VAL A 213 20.07 10.01 -1.17
C VAL A 213 19.33 8.83 -1.83
N PRO A 214 20.00 7.76 -2.31
CA PRO A 214 19.29 6.61 -2.84
C PRO A 214 18.40 5.93 -1.81
N LEU A 215 18.84 5.82 -0.56
CA LEU A 215 18.03 5.24 0.51
C LEU A 215 16.80 6.09 0.82
N MET A 216 16.95 7.43 0.88
CA MET A 216 15.82 8.35 1.05
C MET A 216 14.86 8.32 -0.14
N LEU A 217 15.35 8.16 -1.37
CA LEU A 217 14.51 7.99 -2.56
C LEU A 217 13.73 6.67 -2.52
N VAL A 218 14.35 5.59 -2.05
CA VAL A 218 13.68 4.28 -1.89
C VAL A 218 12.62 4.37 -0.79
N ILE A 219 12.95 4.95 0.37
CA ILE A 219 11.99 5.15 1.47
C ILE A 219 10.85 6.07 1.00
N GLY A 220 11.17 7.16 0.31
CA GLY A 220 10.20 8.08 -0.27
C GLY A 220 9.28 7.41 -1.29
N TYR A 221 9.81 6.49 -2.11
CA TYR A 221 9.03 5.69 -3.04
C TYR A 221 8.06 4.74 -2.32
N PHE A 222 8.53 3.99 -1.32
CA PHE A 222 7.67 3.09 -0.56
C PHE A 222 6.61 3.83 0.26
N ALA A 223 6.97 4.97 0.85
CA ALA A 223 6.04 5.87 1.50
C ALA A 223 5.00 6.39 0.49
N ALA A 224 5.43 6.78 -0.71
CA ALA A 224 4.52 7.22 -1.76
C ALA A 224 3.60 6.10 -2.25
N VAL A 225 3.99 4.84 -2.26
CA VAL A 225 3.05 3.73 -2.61
C VAL A 225 2.07 3.44 -1.48
N SER A 226 2.51 3.52 -0.23
CA SER A 226 1.76 2.98 0.91
C SER A 226 0.92 4.03 1.65
N TRP A 227 1.23 5.33 1.46
CA TRP A 227 0.71 6.40 2.30
C TRP A 227 0.03 7.49 1.44
N ALA A 228 -1.30 7.57 1.52
CA ALA A 228 -2.12 8.53 0.78
C ALA A 228 -1.76 10.02 1.04
N PRO A 229 -1.35 10.44 2.26
CA PRO A 229 -0.96 11.82 2.53
C PRO A 229 0.27 12.31 1.73
N MET A 230 1.07 11.40 1.16
CA MET A 230 2.20 11.76 0.30
C MET A 230 1.79 12.34 -1.07
N ASP A 231 0.50 12.55 -1.36
CA ASP A 231 0.03 12.97 -2.68
C ASP A 231 0.64 14.28 -3.18
N ALA A 232 0.81 15.29 -2.32
CA ALA A 232 1.43 16.55 -2.73
C ALA A 232 2.90 16.34 -3.15
N VAL A 233 3.65 15.55 -2.37
CA VAL A 233 5.04 15.20 -2.65
C VAL A 233 5.14 14.30 -3.90
N THR A 234 4.26 13.32 -4.01
CA THR A 234 4.21 12.38 -5.14
C THR A 234 3.85 13.10 -6.43
N MET A 235 3.03 14.15 -6.35
CA MET A 235 2.69 15.00 -7.49
C MET A 235 3.86 15.87 -7.96
N ALA A 236 4.79 16.22 -7.07
CA ALA A 236 6.01 16.94 -7.43
C ALA A 236 7.10 16.01 -8.03
N LEU A 237 6.91 14.68 -7.99
CA LEU A 237 7.86 13.74 -8.58
C LEU A 237 7.84 13.78 -10.12
N PRO A 238 8.94 13.38 -10.78
CA PRO A 238 8.98 13.19 -12.23
C PRO A 238 7.88 12.23 -12.72
N GLN A 239 7.36 12.47 -13.92
CA GLN A 239 6.27 11.68 -14.50
C GLN A 239 6.54 10.17 -14.50
N SER A 240 7.78 9.74 -14.77
CA SER A 240 8.18 8.33 -14.76
C SER A 240 7.96 7.66 -13.39
N ALA A 241 8.26 8.37 -12.29
CA ALA A 241 8.03 7.90 -10.93
C ALA A 241 6.53 7.84 -10.62
N ARG A 242 5.77 8.88 -10.98
CA ARG A 242 4.30 8.91 -10.81
C ARG A 242 3.62 7.76 -11.56
N ASN A 243 4.06 7.46 -12.78
CA ASN A 243 3.56 6.34 -13.57
C ASN A 243 3.85 4.98 -12.90
N SER A 244 5.05 4.81 -12.33
CA SER A 244 5.41 3.59 -11.60
C SER A 244 4.54 3.40 -10.34
N ILE A 245 4.36 4.47 -9.57
CA ILE A 245 3.54 4.45 -8.35
C ILE A 245 2.08 4.21 -8.68
N SER A 246 1.52 4.88 -9.70
CA SER A 246 0.16 4.65 -10.17
C SER A 246 -0.07 3.18 -10.53
N ARG A 247 0.81 2.57 -11.33
CA ARG A 247 0.72 1.12 -11.67
C ARG A 247 0.79 0.23 -10.44
N LYS A 248 1.65 0.55 -9.46
CA LYS A 248 1.73 -0.21 -8.20
C LYS A 248 0.50 -0.05 -7.32
N LEU A 249 -0.17 1.09 -7.36
CA LEU A 249 -1.40 1.34 -6.59
C LEU A 249 -2.58 0.51 -7.09
N VAL A 250 -2.64 0.19 -8.39
CA VAL A 250 -3.65 -0.71 -8.96
C VAL A 250 -3.22 -2.18 -8.99
N ALA A 251 -1.93 -2.47 -9.02
CA ALA A 251 -1.42 -3.84 -9.04
C ALA A 251 -1.78 -4.60 -7.75
N GLY A 252 -2.62 -5.63 -7.87
CA GLY A 252 -3.02 -6.50 -6.76
C GLY A 252 -4.14 -5.95 -5.88
N VAL A 253 -4.83 -4.91 -6.34
CA VAL A 253 -6.01 -4.36 -5.65
C VAL A 253 -7.28 -4.99 -6.22
N ASP A 254 -8.22 -5.34 -5.35
CA ASP A 254 -9.51 -5.89 -5.74
C ASP A 254 -10.54 -4.79 -6.07
N PHE A 255 -11.56 -5.12 -6.86
CA PHE A 255 -12.65 -4.21 -7.22
C PHE A 255 -13.67 -3.99 -6.09
N ARG A 256 -13.25 -3.95 -4.82
CA ARG A 256 -14.12 -3.67 -3.66
C ARG A 256 -14.12 -2.19 -3.31
N ALA A 257 -15.18 -1.71 -2.63
CA ALA A 257 -15.33 -0.31 -2.22
C ALA A 257 -14.11 0.26 -1.46
N LYS A 258 -13.49 -0.53 -0.56
CA LYS A 258 -12.27 -0.16 0.19
C LYS A 258 -11.08 0.29 -0.68
N SER A 259 -11.10 -0.07 -1.96
CA SER A 259 -10.04 0.23 -2.93
C SER A 259 -10.22 1.60 -3.59
N PHE A 260 -11.40 2.24 -3.44
CA PHE A 260 -11.74 3.50 -4.06
C PHE A 260 -10.73 4.63 -3.80
N PRO A 261 -10.23 4.87 -2.57
CA PRO A 261 -9.23 5.91 -2.33
C PRO A 261 -7.92 5.67 -3.10
N LYS A 262 -7.49 4.41 -3.21
CA LYS A 262 -6.27 4.04 -3.95
C LYS A 262 -6.43 4.22 -5.45
N ALA A 263 -7.59 3.85 -5.99
CA ALA A 263 -7.90 4.01 -7.41
C ALA A 263 -7.98 5.50 -7.80
N ARG A 264 -8.68 6.31 -6.98
CA ARG A 264 -8.75 7.78 -7.15
C ARG A 264 -7.36 8.40 -7.19
N ARG A 265 -6.49 7.97 -6.28
CA ARG A 265 -5.09 8.41 -6.20
C ARG A 265 -4.29 7.99 -7.45
N ALA A 266 -4.42 6.74 -7.89
CA ALA A 266 -3.72 6.22 -9.05
C ALA A 266 -4.04 7.02 -10.33
N VAL A 267 -5.30 7.41 -10.51
CA VAL A 267 -5.77 8.30 -11.59
C VAL A 267 -5.14 9.68 -11.47
N LYS A 268 -5.11 10.26 -10.27
CA LYS A 268 -4.53 11.57 -10.01
C LYS A 268 -3.04 11.62 -10.40
N LEU A 269 -2.29 10.57 -10.07
CA LEU A 269 -0.85 10.46 -10.35
C LEU A 269 -0.55 10.19 -11.84
N ASN A 270 -1.38 9.41 -12.51
CA ASN A 270 -1.24 9.13 -13.93
C ASN A 270 -2.62 9.11 -14.62
N PRO A 271 -3.10 10.27 -15.12
CA PRO A 271 -4.39 10.36 -15.81
C PRO A 271 -4.46 9.61 -17.14
N ALA A 272 -3.33 9.10 -17.65
CA ALA A 272 -3.27 8.27 -18.85
C ALA A 272 -3.31 6.76 -18.53
N ASN A 273 -3.39 6.36 -17.26
CA ASN A 273 -3.44 4.96 -16.87
C ASN A 273 -4.87 4.41 -16.99
N GLU A 274 -5.12 3.57 -18.00
CA GLU A 274 -6.41 2.91 -18.22
C GLU A 274 -6.85 2.07 -17.01
N ASP A 275 -5.97 1.21 -16.47
CA ASP A 275 -6.26 0.34 -15.32
C ASP A 275 -6.76 1.15 -14.11
N ALA A 276 -6.16 2.32 -13.89
CA ALA A 276 -6.53 3.22 -12.80
C ALA A 276 -7.93 3.78 -13.00
N TRP A 277 -8.30 4.18 -14.22
CA TRP A 277 -9.64 4.68 -14.52
C TRP A 277 -10.69 3.59 -14.43
N THR A 278 -10.42 2.38 -14.95
CA THR A 278 -11.31 1.23 -14.85
C THR A 278 -11.56 0.86 -13.38
N MET A 279 -10.50 0.80 -12.57
CA MET A 279 -10.64 0.53 -11.14
C MET A 279 -11.37 1.66 -10.40
N PHE A 280 -11.12 2.93 -10.74
CA PHE A 280 -11.77 4.08 -10.12
C PHE A 280 -13.28 4.11 -10.42
N CYS A 281 -13.67 3.80 -11.66
CA CYS A 281 -15.06 3.58 -12.06
C CYS A 281 -15.74 2.50 -11.20
N ALA A 282 -15.23 1.26 -11.24
CA ALA A 282 -15.89 0.13 -10.60
C ALA A 282 -15.92 0.23 -9.07
N THR A 283 -14.81 0.67 -8.45
CA THR A 283 -14.75 0.82 -6.99
C THR A 283 -15.58 2.00 -6.51
N GLY A 284 -15.70 3.07 -7.31
CA GLY A 284 -16.49 4.25 -6.96
C GLY A 284 -17.99 4.01 -7.00
N VAL A 285 -18.48 3.27 -8.01
CA VAL A 285 -19.91 2.90 -8.05
C VAL A 285 -20.28 2.04 -6.85
N ARG A 286 -19.43 1.07 -6.48
CA ARG A 286 -19.65 0.19 -5.33
C ARG A 286 -19.56 0.87 -3.98
N ASP A 287 -18.69 1.88 -3.87
CA ASP A 287 -18.56 2.67 -2.65
C ASP A 287 -19.79 3.59 -2.44
N GLY A 288 -20.38 4.09 -3.52
CA GLY A 288 -21.65 4.83 -3.50
C GLY A 288 -21.58 6.23 -2.89
N THR A 289 -20.44 6.65 -2.32
CA THR A 289 -20.29 7.97 -1.68
C THR A 289 -20.28 9.14 -2.67
N ASP A 290 -19.84 8.90 -3.92
CA ASP A 290 -19.76 9.91 -4.98
C ASP A 290 -20.07 9.29 -6.35
N LEU A 291 -21.33 8.85 -6.51
CA LEU A 291 -21.77 8.12 -7.69
C LEU A 291 -21.59 8.92 -9.00
N GLU A 292 -21.81 10.24 -8.98
CA GLU A 292 -21.63 11.07 -10.17
C GLU A 292 -20.17 11.12 -10.63
N VAL A 293 -19.22 11.25 -9.69
CA VAL A 293 -17.80 11.23 -10.03
C VAL A 293 -17.38 9.85 -10.51
N ALA A 294 -17.90 8.78 -9.91
CA ALA A 294 -17.64 7.41 -10.36
C ALA A 294 -18.16 7.17 -11.79
N VAL A 295 -19.37 7.64 -12.12
CA VAL A 295 -19.93 7.52 -13.47
C VAL A 295 -19.14 8.34 -14.51
N LYS A 296 -18.65 9.53 -14.14
CA LYS A 296 -17.73 10.30 -14.99
C LYS A 296 -16.41 9.55 -15.22
N ALA A 297 -15.91 8.87 -14.19
CA ALA A 297 -14.74 8.01 -14.31
C ALA A 297 -14.99 6.82 -15.25
N CYS A 298 -16.17 6.20 -15.21
CA CYS A 298 -16.58 5.15 -16.13
C CYS A 298 -16.60 5.63 -17.59
N SER A 299 -17.14 6.82 -17.85
CA SER A 299 -17.14 7.41 -19.19
C SER A 299 -15.71 7.67 -19.70
N ARG A 300 -14.83 8.14 -18.80
CA ARG A 300 -13.42 8.33 -19.14
C ARG A 300 -12.72 7.00 -19.44
N ALA A 301 -12.90 5.99 -18.60
CA ALA A 301 -12.36 4.64 -18.80
C ALA A 301 -12.85 4.04 -20.14
N ALA A 302 -14.14 4.17 -20.43
CA ALA A 302 -14.77 3.71 -21.66
C ALA A 302 -14.14 4.32 -22.93
N SER A 303 -13.78 5.61 -22.87
CA SER A 303 -13.12 6.30 -23.99
C SER A 303 -11.68 5.82 -24.25
N MET A 304 -11.05 5.21 -23.24
CA MET A 304 -9.66 4.77 -23.29
C MET A 304 -9.52 3.28 -23.61
N THR A 305 -10.53 2.48 -23.29
CA THR A 305 -10.42 1.03 -23.35
C THR A 305 -10.71 0.48 -24.74
N ASP A 306 -9.81 -0.40 -25.17
CA ASP A 306 -10.01 -1.40 -26.24
C ASP A 306 -9.93 -2.83 -25.67
N ASN A 307 -9.82 -2.98 -24.35
CA ASN A 307 -9.70 -4.25 -23.66
C ASN A 307 -11.08 -4.77 -23.25
N LEU A 308 -11.42 -5.98 -23.70
CA LEU A 308 -12.73 -6.58 -23.44
C LEU A 308 -13.02 -6.79 -21.94
N PHE A 309 -12.03 -7.18 -21.14
CA PHE A 309 -12.19 -7.36 -19.69
C PHE A 309 -12.52 -6.03 -19.00
N HIS A 310 -11.82 -4.94 -19.36
CA HIS A 310 -12.16 -3.60 -18.83
C HIS A 310 -13.54 -3.14 -19.28
N ALA A 311 -13.91 -3.38 -20.54
CA ALA A 311 -15.25 -3.05 -21.02
C ALA A 311 -16.36 -3.79 -20.24
N GLN A 312 -16.15 -5.06 -19.90
CA GLN A 312 -17.08 -5.81 -19.04
C GLN A 312 -17.21 -5.20 -17.64
N VAL A 313 -16.09 -4.84 -17.01
CA VAL A 313 -16.08 -4.20 -15.68
C VAL A 313 -16.78 -2.85 -15.71
N ILE A 314 -16.56 -2.04 -16.74
CA ILE A 314 -17.21 -0.74 -16.93
C ILE A 314 -18.71 -0.91 -17.16
N ALA A 315 -19.11 -1.86 -18.01
CA ALA A 315 -20.52 -2.15 -18.27
C ALA A 315 -21.24 -2.58 -16.99
N GLN A 316 -20.64 -3.48 -16.20
CA GLN A 316 -21.17 -3.88 -14.90
C GLN A 316 -21.31 -2.68 -13.94
N ALA A 317 -20.31 -1.80 -13.90
CA ALA A 317 -20.39 -0.59 -13.07
C ALA A 317 -21.54 0.33 -13.49
N TYR A 318 -21.82 0.46 -14.79
CA TYR A 318 -22.99 1.21 -15.27
C TYR A 318 -24.31 0.58 -14.84
N GLU A 319 -24.40 -0.75 -14.81
CA GLU A 319 -25.59 -1.45 -14.32
C GLU A 319 -25.79 -1.26 -12.81
N GLU A 320 -24.71 -1.38 -12.03
CA GLU A 320 -24.71 -1.12 -10.58
C GLU A 320 -25.11 0.34 -10.29
N ALA A 321 -24.81 1.28 -11.20
CA ALA A 321 -25.23 2.68 -11.14
C ALA A 321 -26.64 2.95 -11.69
N HIS A 322 -27.43 1.92 -12.02
CA HIS A 322 -28.74 2.02 -12.66
C HIS A 322 -28.76 2.78 -14.00
N ARG A 323 -27.66 2.71 -14.75
CA ARG A 323 -27.47 3.31 -16.08
C ARG A 323 -26.99 2.29 -17.12
N PRO A 324 -27.65 1.12 -17.26
CA PRO A 324 -27.19 0.00 -18.08
C PRO A 324 -26.89 0.38 -19.54
N CYS A 325 -27.66 1.32 -20.10
CA CYS A 325 -27.55 1.70 -21.51
C CYS A 325 -26.29 2.50 -21.85
N ASP A 326 -25.62 3.08 -20.86
CA ASP A 326 -24.34 3.75 -21.08
C ASP A 326 -23.17 2.76 -21.21
N GLY A 327 -23.31 1.55 -20.64
CA GLY A 327 -22.31 0.49 -20.74
C GLY A 327 -22.37 -0.30 -22.05
N LEU A 328 -23.55 -0.37 -22.70
CA LEU A 328 -23.77 -1.17 -23.90
C LEU A 328 -22.87 -0.79 -25.09
N PRO A 329 -22.68 0.49 -25.45
CA PRO A 329 -21.80 0.88 -26.56
C PRO A 329 -20.33 0.50 -26.32
N VAL A 330 -19.87 0.56 -25.07
CA VAL A 330 -18.48 0.22 -24.68
C VAL A 330 -18.20 -1.26 -24.93
N LEU A 331 -19.15 -2.11 -24.52
CA LEU A 331 -19.03 -3.55 -24.67
C LEU A 331 -19.16 -3.97 -26.15
N LYS A 332 -20.10 -3.38 -26.91
CA LYS A 332 -20.22 -3.62 -28.36
C LYS A 332 -18.95 -3.23 -29.14
N LYS A 333 -18.35 -2.08 -28.80
CA LYS A 333 -17.11 -1.59 -29.46
C LYS A 333 -15.97 -2.60 -29.31
N THR A 334 -15.72 -3.06 -28.09
CA THR A 334 -14.59 -3.96 -27.78
C THR A 334 -14.83 -5.39 -28.28
N MET A 335 -16.07 -5.87 -28.22
CA MET A 335 -16.43 -7.16 -28.82
C MET A 335 -16.22 -7.24 -30.33
N GLY A 336 -16.42 -6.13 -31.06
CA GLY A 336 -16.18 -6.09 -32.50
C GLY A 336 -14.69 -6.21 -32.90
N GLN A 337 -13.77 -6.13 -31.93
CA GLN A 337 -12.32 -6.14 -32.15
C GLN A 337 -11.64 -7.45 -31.76
N GLU A 338 -12.25 -8.30 -30.93
CA GLU A 338 -11.73 -9.62 -30.52
C GLU A 338 -12.51 -10.76 -31.21
N GLU A 339 -11.83 -11.88 -31.51
CA GLU A 339 -12.50 -13.07 -32.07
C GLU A 339 -13.58 -13.58 -31.10
N VAL A 340 -14.83 -13.56 -31.57
CA VAL A 340 -16.09 -13.72 -30.81
C VAL A 340 -16.35 -15.18 -30.41
N ASN A 341 -15.40 -15.82 -29.74
CA ASN A 341 -15.59 -17.13 -29.11
C ASN A 341 -15.80 -17.05 -27.59
N ASN A 342 -15.72 -15.85 -27.01
CA ASN A 342 -15.99 -15.65 -25.59
C ASN A 342 -17.50 -15.45 -25.35
N ILE A 343 -18.15 -16.48 -24.75
CA ILE A 343 -19.59 -16.50 -24.48
C ILE A 343 -20.01 -15.42 -23.47
N SER A 344 -19.14 -15.06 -22.52
CA SER A 344 -19.48 -14.14 -21.42
C SER A 344 -19.83 -12.71 -21.89
N PRO A 345 -19.02 -12.07 -22.75
CA PRO A 345 -19.38 -10.77 -23.34
C PRO A 345 -20.68 -10.78 -24.16
N VAL A 346 -20.89 -11.82 -24.99
CA VAL A 346 -22.13 -11.95 -25.79
C VAL A 346 -23.35 -12.00 -24.87
N PHE A 347 -23.25 -12.73 -23.77
CA PHE A 347 -24.30 -12.81 -22.77
C PHE A 347 -24.60 -11.46 -22.11
N SER A 348 -23.55 -10.72 -21.71
CA SER A 348 -23.70 -9.38 -21.16
C SER A 348 -24.30 -8.39 -22.16
N VAL A 349 -23.91 -8.44 -23.45
CA VAL A 349 -24.53 -7.61 -24.50
C VAL A 349 -26.01 -7.92 -24.65
N GLY A 350 -26.38 -9.19 -24.79
CA GLY A 350 -27.79 -9.57 -24.96
C GLY A 350 -28.67 -9.14 -23.77
N ARG A 351 -28.16 -9.23 -22.54
CA ARG A 351 -28.87 -8.76 -21.35
C ARG A 351 -29.03 -7.23 -21.32
N LEU A 352 -27.96 -6.50 -21.69
CA LEU A 352 -27.99 -5.04 -21.75
C LEU A 352 -28.91 -4.52 -22.86
N GLU A 353 -28.91 -5.15 -24.04
CA GLU A 353 -29.83 -4.81 -25.14
C GLU A 353 -31.29 -4.98 -24.73
N ALA A 354 -31.63 -6.09 -24.06
CA ALA A 354 -32.97 -6.31 -23.53
C ALA A 354 -33.37 -5.19 -22.55
N THR A 355 -32.44 -4.84 -21.65
CA THR A 355 -32.65 -3.79 -20.65
C THR A 355 -32.84 -2.41 -21.30
N CYS A 356 -32.19 -2.16 -22.44
CA CYS A 356 -32.25 -0.92 -23.19
C CYS A 356 -33.36 -0.87 -24.25
N GLY A 357 -34.18 -1.92 -24.34
CA GLY A 357 -35.32 -1.99 -25.26
C GLY A 357 -34.98 -2.48 -26.68
N ASP A 358 -33.75 -2.88 -26.95
CA ASP A 358 -33.33 -3.48 -28.23
C ASP A 358 -33.62 -5.00 -28.21
N MET A 359 -34.92 -5.33 -28.18
CA MET A 359 -35.40 -6.70 -27.95
C MET A 359 -35.04 -7.66 -29.09
N ASP A 360 -34.85 -7.16 -30.31
CA ASP A 360 -34.50 -7.97 -31.48
C ASP A 360 -33.05 -8.44 -31.41
N ASN A 361 -32.10 -7.53 -31.18
CA ASN A 361 -30.69 -7.90 -31.03
C ASN A 361 -30.46 -8.71 -29.75
N ALA A 362 -31.16 -8.37 -28.67
CA ALA A 362 -31.09 -9.13 -27.42
C ALA A 362 -31.46 -10.60 -27.63
N GLU A 363 -32.51 -10.88 -28.41
CA GLU A 363 -32.96 -12.24 -28.68
C GLU A 363 -31.90 -13.00 -29.49
N ILE A 364 -31.30 -12.36 -30.51
CA ILE A 364 -30.24 -12.95 -31.33
C ILE A 364 -29.05 -13.36 -30.44
N HIS A 365 -28.56 -12.45 -29.60
CA HIS A 365 -27.40 -12.72 -28.75
C HIS A 365 -27.70 -13.76 -27.66
N LEU A 366 -28.84 -13.67 -26.98
CA LEU A 366 -29.20 -14.62 -25.92
C LEU A 366 -29.45 -16.04 -26.47
N ARG A 367 -30.07 -16.18 -27.65
CA ARG A 367 -30.17 -17.49 -28.33
C ARG A 367 -28.81 -18.03 -28.72
N GLY A 368 -27.92 -17.19 -29.24
CA GLY A 368 -26.53 -17.55 -29.55
C GLY A 368 -25.80 -18.10 -28.32
N VAL A 369 -25.92 -17.42 -27.17
CA VAL A 369 -25.32 -17.87 -25.91
C VAL A 369 -25.87 -19.21 -25.44
N VAL A 370 -27.20 -19.40 -25.45
CA VAL A 370 -27.81 -20.68 -25.07
C VAL A 370 -27.28 -21.81 -25.97
N ARG A 371 -27.23 -21.58 -27.28
CA ARG A 371 -26.70 -22.56 -28.24
C ARG A 371 -25.23 -22.91 -27.96
N LEU A 372 -24.36 -21.90 -27.80
CA LEU A 372 -22.94 -22.12 -27.53
C LEU A 372 -22.72 -22.86 -26.20
N ARG A 373 -23.45 -22.50 -25.13
CA ARG A 373 -23.38 -23.19 -23.84
C ARG A 373 -23.87 -24.64 -23.91
N GLU A 374 -24.87 -24.93 -24.75
CA GLU A 374 -25.32 -26.31 -25.00
C GLU A 374 -24.26 -27.12 -25.76
N GLU A 375 -23.63 -26.54 -26.78
CA GLU A 375 -22.55 -27.16 -27.54
C GLU A 375 -21.33 -27.45 -26.64
N ASP A 376 -20.96 -26.51 -25.76
CA ASP A 376 -19.92 -26.68 -24.74
C ASP A 376 -20.24 -27.81 -23.75
N LEU A 377 -21.51 -27.90 -23.30
CA LEU A 377 -21.93 -28.96 -22.39
C LEU A 377 -21.90 -30.34 -23.08
N ARG A 378 -22.30 -30.42 -24.36
CA ARG A 378 -22.31 -31.67 -25.15
C ARG A 378 -20.93 -32.16 -25.53
N SER A 379 -20.02 -31.24 -25.86
CA SER A 379 -18.64 -31.57 -26.27
C SER A 379 -17.81 -32.19 -25.13
N ASN A 380 -18.27 -32.12 -23.88
CA ASN A 380 -17.53 -32.55 -22.70
C ASN A 380 -16.15 -31.86 -22.54
N ASN A 381 -15.95 -30.70 -23.18
CA ASN A 381 -14.70 -29.92 -23.10
C ASN A 381 -14.32 -29.50 -21.68
N TRP A 382 -15.23 -29.62 -20.71
CA TRP A 382 -14.97 -29.41 -19.29
C TRP A 382 -14.16 -30.53 -18.63
N LYS A 383 -14.08 -31.73 -19.23
CA LYS A 383 -13.30 -32.86 -18.70
C LYS A 383 -11.79 -32.68 -18.85
N ASP A 384 -11.37 -31.88 -19.82
CA ASP A 384 -9.95 -31.64 -20.14
C ASP A 384 -9.37 -30.41 -19.41
N ARG A 385 -10.18 -29.70 -18.62
CA ARG A 385 -9.69 -28.54 -17.84
C ARG A 385 -8.99 -29.03 -16.57
N PRO A 386 -7.81 -28.49 -16.24
CA PRO A 386 -7.10 -28.87 -15.03
C PRO A 386 -7.97 -28.57 -13.80
N PRO A 387 -8.08 -29.50 -12.83
CA PRO A 387 -8.85 -29.26 -11.62
C PRO A 387 -8.25 -28.08 -10.84
N GLU A 388 -9.08 -27.10 -10.47
CA GLU A 388 -8.75 -26.14 -9.41
C GLU A 388 -8.56 -26.87 -8.05
N ALA A 389 -8.06 -26.13 -7.06
CA ALA A 389 -7.49 -26.62 -5.78
C ALA A 389 -8.38 -27.58 -4.94
N ASP A 390 -9.63 -27.74 -5.30
CA ASP A 390 -10.67 -28.54 -4.67
C ASP A 390 -11.05 -29.84 -5.43
N GLY A 391 -10.39 -30.12 -6.57
CA GLY A 391 -10.14 -31.48 -7.07
C GLY A 391 -11.34 -32.33 -7.52
N LYS A 392 -12.55 -31.77 -7.68
CA LYS A 392 -13.75 -32.53 -8.07
C LYS A 392 -14.27 -32.12 -9.46
N PRO A 393 -14.27 -33.02 -10.46
CA PRO A 393 -14.85 -32.76 -11.79
C PRO A 393 -16.32 -32.29 -11.74
N ASP A 394 -17.07 -32.70 -10.71
CA ASP A 394 -18.49 -32.35 -10.51
C ASP A 394 -18.75 -30.84 -10.34
N THR A 395 -17.76 -30.05 -9.92
CA THR A 395 -17.94 -28.59 -9.76
C THR A 395 -18.00 -27.86 -11.09
N TYR A 396 -17.24 -28.29 -12.11
CA TYR A 396 -17.26 -27.66 -13.44
C TYR A 396 -18.55 -27.95 -14.19
N GLU A 397 -18.99 -29.21 -14.24
CA GLU A 397 -20.27 -29.55 -14.90
C GLU A 397 -21.44 -28.80 -14.24
N LYS A 398 -21.47 -28.73 -12.91
CA LYS A 398 -22.48 -27.97 -12.17
C LYS A 398 -22.43 -26.49 -12.49
N ALA A 399 -21.24 -25.89 -12.60
CA ALA A 399 -21.07 -24.49 -12.99
C ALA A 399 -21.55 -24.23 -14.43
N PHE A 400 -21.22 -25.11 -15.38
CA PHE A 400 -21.70 -25.01 -16.77
C PHE A 400 -23.23 -25.13 -16.85
N ARG A 401 -23.84 -26.08 -16.12
CA ARG A 401 -25.30 -26.22 -16.06
C ARG A 401 -25.96 -25.00 -15.42
N LEU A 402 -25.40 -24.44 -14.36
CA LEU A 402 -25.90 -23.21 -13.73
C LEU A 402 -25.84 -22.04 -14.70
N SER A 403 -24.72 -21.89 -15.40
CA SER A 403 -24.52 -20.87 -16.43
C SER A 403 -25.54 -21.03 -17.58
N LEU A 404 -25.75 -22.24 -18.09
CA LEU A 404 -26.77 -22.49 -19.12
C LEU A 404 -28.20 -22.18 -18.61
N SER A 405 -28.50 -22.53 -17.37
CA SER A 405 -29.79 -22.22 -16.74
C SER A 405 -30.03 -20.71 -16.67
N GLU A 406 -29.03 -19.93 -16.24
CA GLU A 406 -29.09 -18.47 -16.19
C GLU A 406 -29.34 -17.85 -17.58
N ALA A 407 -28.66 -18.36 -18.63
CA ALA A 407 -28.86 -17.89 -19.99
C ALA A 407 -30.30 -18.15 -20.49
N ARG A 408 -30.84 -19.33 -20.20
CA ARG A 408 -32.22 -19.69 -20.53
C ARG A 408 -33.23 -18.84 -19.77
N GLN A 409 -32.99 -18.53 -18.49
CA GLN A 409 -33.87 -17.65 -17.70
C GLN A 409 -33.93 -16.23 -18.28
N ASN A 410 -32.78 -15.66 -18.69
CA ASN A 410 -32.75 -14.35 -19.34
C ASN A 410 -33.47 -14.37 -20.70
N LEU A 411 -33.26 -15.42 -21.51
CA LEU A 411 -33.98 -15.57 -22.78
C LEU A 411 -35.49 -15.73 -22.57
N SER A 412 -35.92 -16.53 -21.61
CA SER A 412 -37.34 -16.72 -21.29
C SER A 412 -38.01 -15.42 -20.83
N SER A 413 -37.33 -14.64 -19.98
CA SER A 413 -37.80 -13.31 -19.55
C SER A 413 -37.96 -12.37 -20.75
N LEU A 414 -36.98 -12.35 -21.66
CA LEU A 414 -37.06 -11.56 -22.89
C LEU A 414 -38.23 -11.99 -23.79
N LEU A 415 -38.42 -13.30 -24.00
CA LEU A 415 -39.51 -13.82 -24.83
C LEU A 415 -40.89 -13.49 -24.25
N THR A 416 -41.02 -13.49 -22.92
CA THR A 416 -42.24 -13.01 -22.23
C THR A 416 -42.50 -11.53 -22.53
N LEU A 417 -41.47 -10.67 -22.43
CA LEU A 417 -41.59 -9.25 -22.77
C LEU A 417 -41.97 -9.02 -24.24
N ARG A 418 -41.68 -9.98 -25.12
CA ARG A 418 -42.05 -10.00 -26.53
C ARG A 418 -43.39 -10.69 -26.84
N HIS A 419 -44.16 -11.09 -25.82
CA HIS A 419 -45.42 -11.82 -25.97
C HIS A 419 -45.29 -13.17 -26.70
N LYS A 420 -44.13 -13.83 -26.59
CA LYS A 420 -43.86 -15.19 -27.11
C LYS A 420 -44.01 -16.22 -25.99
N ASP A 421 -45.14 -16.20 -25.28
CA ASP A 421 -45.31 -16.89 -23.99
C ASP A 421 -45.11 -18.41 -24.06
N ALA A 422 -45.58 -19.05 -25.15
CA ALA A 422 -45.39 -20.49 -25.34
C ALA A 422 -43.89 -20.86 -25.45
N GLU A 423 -43.13 -20.06 -26.20
CA GLU A 423 -41.70 -20.28 -26.36
C GLU A 423 -40.93 -19.91 -25.08
N ALA A 424 -41.32 -18.84 -24.41
CA ALA A 424 -40.78 -18.46 -23.11
C ALA A 424 -40.94 -19.60 -22.09
N PHE A 425 -42.11 -20.26 -22.06
CA PHE A 425 -42.38 -21.41 -21.20
C PHE A 425 -41.48 -22.61 -21.52
N ASP A 426 -41.31 -22.95 -22.79
CA ASP A 426 -40.46 -24.07 -23.21
C ASP A 426 -38.97 -23.86 -22.87
N VAL A 427 -38.47 -22.63 -23.05
CA VAL A 427 -37.10 -22.25 -22.67
C VAL A 427 -36.92 -22.31 -21.14
N CYS A 428 -37.90 -21.81 -20.38
CA CYS A 428 -37.87 -21.84 -18.91
C CYS A 428 -37.90 -23.27 -18.36
N ARG A 429 -38.79 -24.11 -18.90
CA ARG A 429 -38.88 -25.53 -18.54
C ARG A 429 -37.54 -26.25 -18.77
N SER A 430 -36.85 -25.89 -19.83
CA SER A 430 -35.51 -26.43 -20.13
C SER A 430 -34.44 -25.93 -19.16
N ALA A 431 -34.59 -24.75 -18.56
CA ALA A 431 -33.63 -24.18 -17.60
C ALA A 431 -33.62 -24.90 -16.24
N LEU A 432 -34.76 -25.47 -15.82
CA LEU A 432 -34.97 -26.02 -14.47
C LEU A 432 -34.76 -27.54 -14.37
N GLY A 433 -34.54 -28.22 -15.50
CA GLY A 433 -34.55 -29.69 -15.53
C GLY A 433 -35.94 -30.27 -15.27
N THR A 434 -36.09 -31.58 -15.45
CA THR A 434 -37.38 -32.29 -15.34
C THR A 434 -37.89 -32.47 -13.90
N GLU A 435 -37.20 -31.96 -12.88
CA GLU A 435 -37.46 -32.31 -11.47
C GLU A 435 -38.16 -31.23 -10.63
N LEU A 436 -38.41 -30.01 -11.13
CA LEU A 436 -39.18 -29.00 -10.39
C LEU A 436 -40.58 -28.77 -10.99
N LYS A 437 -41.61 -29.10 -10.20
CA LYS A 437 -43.03 -28.86 -10.50
C LYS A 437 -43.34 -27.36 -10.39
N ARG A 438 -43.71 -26.76 -11.53
CA ARG A 438 -44.32 -25.43 -11.75
C ARG A 438 -43.43 -24.20 -11.51
N CYS A 439 -43.04 -23.56 -12.61
CA CYS A 439 -42.88 -22.11 -12.65
C CYS A 439 -44.28 -21.47 -12.52
N THR A 440 -44.51 -20.71 -11.47
CA THR A 440 -45.57 -19.70 -11.45
C THR A 440 -44.95 -18.32 -11.55
N CYS A 441 -44.74 -17.85 -12.78
CA CYS A 441 -44.50 -16.43 -13.02
C CYS A 441 -45.82 -15.69 -12.76
N ARG A 442 -45.91 -14.83 -11.73
CA ARG A 442 -47.04 -13.92 -11.55
C ARG A 442 -46.69 -12.55 -12.13
N PHE A 443 -47.45 -12.14 -13.14
CA PHE A 443 -47.32 -10.82 -13.77
C PHE A 443 -48.05 -9.76 -12.94
N LYS A 444 -47.34 -8.74 -12.45
CA LYS A 444 -47.94 -7.54 -11.86
C LYS A 444 -47.61 -6.30 -12.72
N PRO A 445 -48.59 -5.64 -13.35
CA PRO A 445 -48.38 -4.59 -14.35
C PRO A 445 -47.64 -3.31 -13.90
N ARG A 446 -47.22 -3.20 -12.62
CA ARG A 446 -46.54 -2.00 -12.07
C ARG A 446 -45.30 -2.30 -11.21
N GLU A 447 -44.96 -3.57 -10.99
CA GLU A 447 -43.87 -3.96 -10.06
C GLU A 447 -42.75 -4.80 -10.72
N GLY A 448 -42.83 -5.07 -12.02
CA GLY A 448 -41.89 -5.96 -12.73
C GLY A 448 -42.24 -7.45 -12.56
N VAL A 449 -41.37 -8.33 -13.08
CA VAL A 449 -41.50 -9.79 -12.95
C VAL A 449 -40.82 -10.25 -11.67
N THR A 450 -41.60 -10.76 -10.72
CA THR A 450 -41.08 -11.49 -9.55
C THR A 450 -41.23 -12.99 -9.76
N CYS A 451 -40.11 -13.70 -9.79
CA CYS A 451 -40.09 -15.17 -9.76
C CYS A 451 -40.02 -15.61 -8.30
N ASP A 452 -41.12 -16.15 -7.75
CA ASP A 452 -41.09 -16.85 -6.47
C ASP A 452 -40.60 -18.28 -6.68
N PHE A 453 -39.50 -18.63 -6.02
CA PHE A 453 -38.95 -19.98 -5.99
C PHE A 453 -39.37 -20.65 -4.67
N SER A 454 -40.46 -21.43 -4.65
CA SER A 454 -40.78 -22.25 -3.48
C SER A 454 -40.10 -23.61 -3.58
N ALA A 455 -39.14 -23.85 -2.68
CA ALA A 455 -38.54 -25.17 -2.48
C ALA A 455 -39.19 -25.87 -1.27
N THR A 456 -40.51 -26.05 -1.27
CA THR A 456 -41.21 -26.91 -0.29
C THR A 456 -42.49 -27.45 -0.90
N GLU A 457 -42.79 -28.71 -0.57
CA GLU A 457 -43.86 -29.60 -1.05
C GLU A 457 -45.19 -28.94 -1.46
#